data_AF-A0A1Q6LHS1-F1
#
_entry.id   AF-A0A1Q6LHS1-F1
#
_cell.length_a   1.000
_cell.length_b   1.000
_cell.length_c   1.000
_cell.angle_alpha   90.00
_cell.angle_beta   90.00
_cell.angle_gamma   90.00
#
_symmetry.space_group_name_H-M   'P 1'
#
loop_
_entity.id
_entity.type
_entity.pdbx_description
1 polymer ?
#
loop_
_entity_poly.entity_id
_entity_poly.type
_entity_poly.pdbx_seq_one_letter_code
_entity_poly.pdbx_strand_id
1 'polypeptide(L)'
;RALCAKKLGKELNEVYINIVEIKQPDLNATLVAQNVAGQLERRVSFRRAVKGAIRNTMRLGARGIKIQVSGRVGGAEIARTETYKEGTIPLQTIRADIDYGL
;
A
#
# COMPACT_ATOMS: atom_id res chain seq x y z
N ARG A 1 21.65 11.52 3.25
CA ARG A 1 22.61 12.25 2.39
C ARG A 1 23.86 11.39 2.10
N ALA A 2 24.64 10.97 3.10
CA ALA A 2 25.86 10.16 2.90
C ALA A 2 25.66 8.85 2.11
N LEU A 3 24.59 8.10 2.39
CA LEU A 3 24.31 6.85 1.68
C LEU A 3 23.89 7.07 0.22
N CYS A 4 23.18 8.16 -0.08
CA CYS A 4 22.76 8.52 -1.43
C CYS A 4 23.94 9.03 -2.26
N ALA A 5 24.80 9.88 -1.68
CA ALA A 5 26.04 10.36 -2.29
C ALA A 5 26.97 9.20 -2.68
N LYS A 6 27.12 8.20 -1.79
CA LYS A 6 27.91 6.98 -2.04
C LYS A 6 27.35 6.11 -3.18
N LYS A 7 26.03 6.03 -3.34
CA LYS A 7 25.39 5.29 -4.45
C LYS A 7 25.43 6.04 -5.78
N LEU A 8 25.46 7.38 -5.75
CA LEU A 8 25.48 8.23 -6.94
C LEU A 8 26.90 8.63 -7.39
N GLY A 9 27.93 8.28 -6.61
CA GLY A 9 29.33 8.60 -6.92
C GLY A 9 29.65 10.10 -6.86
N LYS A 10 28.84 10.89 -6.14
CA LYS A 10 28.95 12.35 -6.06
C LYS A 10 29.29 12.82 -4.65
N GLU A 11 29.89 14.00 -4.57
CA GLU A 11 30.22 14.69 -3.31
C GLU A 11 28.95 15.04 -2.51
N LEU A 12 29.07 15.08 -1.18
CA LEU A 12 27.93 15.27 -0.27
C LEU A 12 27.17 16.60 -0.49
N ASN A 13 27.86 17.60 -1.03
CA ASN A 13 27.36 18.96 -1.28
C ASN A 13 26.51 19.08 -2.55
N GLU A 14 26.54 18.10 -3.46
CA GLU A 14 25.74 18.14 -4.69
C GLU A 14 24.37 17.45 -4.55
N VAL A 15 24.11 16.77 -3.43
CA VAL A 15 22.89 15.98 -3.24
C VAL A 15 21.87 16.75 -2.40
N TYR A 16 20.90 17.33 -3.08
CA TYR A 16 19.72 17.94 -2.47
C TYR A 16 18.63 16.88 -2.27
N ILE A 17 18.19 16.70 -1.02
CA ILE A 17 17.07 15.82 -0.66
C ILE A 17 15.90 16.72 -0.33
N ASN A 18 14.84 16.64 -1.13
CA ASN A 18 13.57 17.29 -0.82
C ASN A 18 12.61 16.25 -0.23
N ILE A 19 12.02 16.56 0.92
CA ILE A 19 11.05 15.69 1.59
C ILE A 19 9.68 16.27 1.24
N VAL A 20 8.92 15.54 0.43
CA VAL A 20 7.54 15.90 0.10
C VAL A 20 6.63 15.09 1.01
N GLU A 21 5.93 15.77 1.90
CA GLU A 21 4.94 15.12 2.76
C GLU A 21 3.67 14.78 1.97
N ILE A 22 3.20 13.55 2.18
CA ILE A 22 1.94 13.09 1.61
C ILE A 22 0.84 13.47 2.58
N LYS A 23 -0.04 14.40 2.17
CA LYS A 23 -1.12 14.93 3.02
C LYS A 23 -2.13 13.86 3.46
N GLN A 24 -2.35 12.84 2.63
CA GLN A 24 -3.32 11.77 2.89
C GLN A 24 -2.68 10.40 2.60
N PRO A 25 -2.10 9.74 3.60
CA PRO A 25 -1.38 8.49 3.40
C PRO A 25 -2.30 7.33 3.00
N ASP A 26 -3.55 7.32 3.47
CA ASP A 26 -4.52 6.24 3.18
C ASP A 26 -5.09 6.26 1.75
N LEU A 27 -4.79 7.31 0.97
CA LEU A 27 -5.18 7.40 -0.44
C LEU A 27 -4.07 6.92 -1.39
N ASN A 28 -2.84 6.79 -0.88
CA ASN A 28 -1.71 6.26 -1.62
C ASN A 28 -1.67 4.73 -1.49
N ALA A 29 -1.71 4.03 -2.61
CA ALA A 29 -1.80 2.57 -2.61
C ALA A 29 -0.59 1.89 -1.96
N THR A 30 0.61 2.47 -2.11
CA THR A 30 1.86 1.91 -1.56
C THR A 30 1.87 2.00 -0.04
N LEU A 31 1.46 3.14 0.52
CA LEU A 31 1.41 3.33 1.98
C LEU A 31 0.34 2.46 2.63
N VAL A 32 -0.82 2.30 1.98
CA VAL A 32 -1.87 1.39 2.44
C VAL A 32 -1.37 -0.06 2.44
N ALA A 33 -0.67 -0.50 1.39
CA ALA A 33 -0.10 -1.85 1.32
C ALA A 33 0.91 -2.10 2.46
N GLN A 34 1.83 -1.16 2.68
CA GLN A 34 2.78 -1.23 3.79
C GLN A 34 2.10 -1.27 5.17
N ASN A 35 1.02 -0.51 5.35
CA ASN A 35 0.25 -0.53 6.58
C ASN A 35 -0.39 -1.91 6.82
N VAL A 36 -1.03 -2.48 5.79
CA VAL A 36 -1.60 -3.84 5.88
C VAL A 36 -0.52 -4.87 6.17
N ALA A 37 0.64 -4.80 5.50
CA ALA A 37 1.77 -5.69 5.77
C ALA A 37 2.24 -5.59 7.23
N GLY A 38 2.45 -4.38 7.74
CA GLY A 38 2.85 -4.17 9.15
C GLY A 38 1.81 -4.66 10.15
N GLN A 39 0.51 -4.58 9.82
CA GLN A 39 -0.54 -5.17 10.66
C GLN A 39 -0.49 -6.70 10.68
N LEU A 40 -0.16 -7.33 9.55
CA LEU A 40 0.00 -8.79 9.46
C LEU A 40 1.23 -9.27 10.24
N GLU A 41 2.34 -8.52 10.19
CA GLU A 41 3.54 -8.80 11.00
C GLU A 41 3.24 -8.73 12.50
N ARG A 42 2.40 -7.77 12.92
CA ARG A 42 1.91 -7.63 14.29
C ARG A 42 0.86 -8.69 14.69
N ARG A 43 0.65 -9.72 13.86
CA ARG A 43 -0.29 -10.83 14.08
C ARG A 43 -1.75 -10.38 14.22
N VAL A 44 -2.12 -9.23 13.65
CA VAL A 44 -3.53 -8.84 13.55
C VAL A 44 -4.24 -9.80 12.61
N SER A 45 -5.47 -10.17 12.95
CA SER A 45 -6.29 -11.00 12.06
C SER A 45 -6.37 -10.37 10.67
N PHE A 46 -6.01 -11.15 9.65
CA PHE A 46 -5.97 -10.72 8.26
C PHE A 46 -7.26 -10.01 7.82
N ARG A 47 -8.42 -10.61 8.14
CA ARG A 47 -9.72 -10.03 7.81
C ARG A 47 -9.93 -8.66 8.45
N ARG A 48 -9.45 -8.47 9.68
CA ARG A 48 -9.56 -7.20 10.40
C ARG A 48 -8.64 -6.15 9.79
N ALA A 49 -7.42 -6.52 9.42
CA ALA A 49 -6.47 -5.61 8.80
C ALA A 49 -6.98 -5.09 7.45
N VAL A 50 -7.45 -6.00 6.58
CA VAL A 50 -7.98 -5.64 5.26
C VAL A 50 -9.26 -4.81 5.36
N LYS A 51 -10.25 -5.26 6.15
CA LYS A 51 -11.49 -4.46 6.32
C LYS A 51 -11.25 -3.11 6.99
N GLY A 52 -10.25 -3.02 7.87
CA GLY A 52 -9.83 -1.76 8.48
C GLY A 52 -9.27 -0.79 7.44
N ALA A 53 -8.33 -1.26 6.62
CA ALA A 53 -7.73 -0.48 5.54
C ALA A 53 -8.78 -0.01 4.53
N ILE A 54 -9.67 -0.91 4.07
CA ILE A 54 -10.74 -0.57 3.12
C ILE A 54 -11.64 0.54 3.68
N ARG A 55 -12.10 0.41 4.93
CA ARG A 55 -12.96 1.44 5.55
C ARG A 55 -12.25 2.78 5.67
N ASN A 56 -10.97 2.80 6.02
CA ASN A 56 -10.21 4.05 6.13
C ASN A 56 -10.08 4.74 4.78
N THR A 57 -9.71 4.00 3.73
CA THR A 57 -9.56 4.56 2.38
C THR A 57 -10.90 5.00 1.78
N MET A 58 -11.98 4.24 1.96
CA MET A 58 -13.32 4.63 1.53
C MET A 58 -13.82 5.88 2.28
N ARG A 59 -13.55 5.99 3.58
CA ARG A 59 -13.93 7.16 4.39
C ARG A 59 -13.24 8.44 3.91
N LEU A 60 -12.04 8.33 3.36
CA LEU A 60 -11.27 9.47 2.82
C LEU A 60 -11.67 9.84 1.39
N GLY A 61 -12.68 9.19 0.82
CA GLY A 61 -13.30 9.59 -0.44
C GLY A 61 -12.81 8.81 -1.67
N ALA A 62 -12.15 7.66 -1.49
CA ALA A 62 -11.83 6.77 -2.61
C ALA A 62 -13.12 6.23 -3.24
N ARG A 63 -13.17 6.18 -4.58
CA ARG A 63 -14.33 5.65 -5.34
C ARG A 63 -14.46 4.13 -5.24
N GLY A 64 -13.35 3.45 -4.99
CA GLY A 64 -13.28 2.02 -4.76
C GLY A 64 -11.86 1.60 -4.42
N ILE A 65 -11.73 0.46 -3.76
CA ILE A 65 -10.46 -0.13 -3.36
C ILE A 65 -10.51 -1.65 -3.53
N LYS A 66 -9.42 -2.21 -4.06
CA LYS A 66 -9.20 -3.65 -4.17
C LYS A 66 -7.92 -3.98 -3.43
N ILE A 67 -8.01 -4.85 -2.43
CA ILE A 67 -6.86 -5.37 -1.70
C ILE A 67 -6.80 -6.87 -1.96
N GLN A 68 -5.63 -7.34 -2.38
CA GLN A 68 -5.36 -8.74 -2.58
C GLN A 68 -4.20 -9.14 -1.68
N VAL A 69 -4.37 -10.22 -0.92
CA VAL A 69 -3.31 -10.77 -0.09
C VAL A 69 -3.19 -12.25 -0.40
N SER A 70 -1.97 -12.66 -0.71
CA SER A 70 -1.62 -14.03 -1.07
C SER A 70 -0.63 -14.59 -0.07
N GLY A 71 -0.80 -15.86 0.29
CA GLY A 71 0.17 -16.60 1.12
C GLY A 71 -0.52 -17.49 2.14
N ARG A 72 0.23 -17.88 3.18
CA ARG A 72 -0.27 -18.68 4.31
C ARG A 72 -1.02 -17.79 5.29
N VAL A 73 -2.20 -17.36 4.88
CA VAL A 73 -2.96 -16.33 5.57
C VAL A 73 -3.85 -16.95 6.66
N GLY A 74 -3.83 -16.35 7.85
CA GLY A 74 -4.75 -16.71 8.95
C GLY A 74 -4.50 -18.07 9.59
N GLY A 75 -3.26 -18.58 9.53
CA GLY A 75 -2.91 -19.88 10.10
C GLY A 75 -3.21 -21.07 9.18
N ALA A 76 -3.56 -20.84 7.92
CA ALA A 76 -3.73 -21.90 6.95
C ALA A 76 -2.39 -22.55 6.55
N GLU A 77 -2.37 -23.88 6.44
CA GLU A 77 -1.20 -24.62 5.91
C GLU A 77 -0.98 -24.37 4.42
N ILE A 78 -2.06 -24.18 3.66
CA ILE A 78 -2.02 -23.96 2.21
C ILE A 78 -2.05 -22.46 1.91
N ALA A 79 -1.22 -22.05 0.94
CA ALA A 79 -1.24 -20.68 0.44
C ALA A 79 -2.56 -20.37 -0.28
N ARG A 80 -3.23 -19.30 0.13
CA ARG A 80 -4.47 -18.82 -0.47
C ARG A 80 -4.32 -17.37 -0.87
N THR A 81 -5.03 -17.01 -1.94
CA THR A 81 -5.15 -15.63 -2.40
C THR A 81 -6.56 -15.17 -2.08
N GLU A 82 -6.68 -14.29 -1.09
CA GLU A 82 -7.94 -13.65 -0.76
C GLU A 82 -7.97 -12.24 -1.33
N THR A 83 -9.05 -11.95 -2.05
CA THR A 83 -9.28 -10.64 -2.68
C THR A 83 -10.52 -10.02 -2.06
N TYR A 84 -10.37 -8.78 -1.61
CA TYR A 84 -11.47 -7.96 -1.12
C TYR A 84 -11.60 -6.74 -2.02
N LYS A 85 -12.83 -6.49 -2.49
CA LYS A 85 -13.16 -5.36 -3.35
C LYS A 85 -14.35 -4.63 -2.77
N GLU A 86 -14.26 -3.31 -2.70
CA GLU A 86 -15.36 -2.44 -2.31
C GLU A 86 -15.40 -1.23 -3.24
N GLY A 87 -16.61 -0.75 -3.57
CA GLY A 87 -16.82 0.36 -4.50
C GLY A 87 -16.58 0.02 -5.98
N THR A 88 -16.40 1.07 -6.79
CA THR A 88 -16.30 0.97 -8.25
C THR A 88 -14.85 1.08 -8.69
N ILE A 89 -14.35 0.02 -9.32
CA ILE A 89 -13.00 -0.04 -9.89
C ILE A 89 -13.12 -0.52 -11.34
N PRO A 90 -12.90 0.36 -12.32
CA PRO A 90 -12.90 -0.01 -13.73
C PRO A 90 -11.63 -0.79 -14.06
N LEU A 91 -11.75 -2.10 -14.31
CA LEU A 91 -10.63 -2.97 -14.71
C LEU A 91 -10.41 -2.99 -16.23
N GLN A 92 -11.30 -2.36 -16.99
CA GLN A 92 -11.36 -2.45 -18.45
C GLN A 92 -10.57 -1.31 -19.14
N THR A 93 -10.44 -0.16 -18.47
CA THR A 93 -9.87 1.05 -19.06
C THR A 93 -8.47 1.29 -18.48
N ILE A 94 -7.43 1.14 -19.30
CA ILE A 94 -6.02 1.35 -18.90
C ILE A 94 -5.77 2.81 -18.43
N ARG A 95 -6.55 3.77 -18.93
CA ARG A 95 -6.49 5.19 -18.54
C ARG A 95 -7.28 5.54 -17.29
N ALA A 96 -7.86 4.54 -16.61
CA ALA A 96 -8.52 4.82 -15.34
C ALA A 96 -7.48 5.30 -14.32
N ASP A 97 -7.89 6.28 -13.52
CA ASP A 97 -7.09 6.79 -12.40
C ASP A 97 -7.07 5.72 -11.29
N ILE A 98 -6.05 4.87 -11.32
CA ILE A 98 -5.87 3.74 -10.41
C ILE A 98 -4.42 3.78 -9.94
N ASP A 99 -4.25 4.01 -8.64
CA ASP A 99 -2.97 3.83 -7.96
C ASP A 99 -2.82 2.36 -7.54
N TYR A 100 -1.62 1.82 -7.70
CA TYR A 100 -1.31 0.42 -7.40
C TYR A 100 -0.04 0.32 -6.55
N GLY A 101 -0.13 -0.44 -5.47
CA GLY A 101 0.97 -0.71 -4.56
C GLY A 101 1.00 -2.20 -4.19
N LEU A 102 2.20 -2.69 -3.89
CA LEU A 102 2.48 -4.08 -3.46
C LEU A 102 2.85 -4.11 -1.98
#